data_AF-A0A2H3KKY7-F1
#
_entry.id   AF-A0A2H3KKY7-F1
#
_cell.length_a   1.000
_cell.length_b   1.000
_cell.length_c   1.000
_cell.angle_alpha   90.00
_cell.angle_beta   90.00
_cell.angle_gamma   90.00
#
_symmetry.space_group_name_H-M   'P 1'
#
loop_
_entity.id
_entity.type
_entity.pdbx_description
1 polymer ?
#
loop_
_entity_poly.entity_id
_entity_poly.type
_entity_poly.pdbx_seq_one_letter_code
_entity_poly.pdbx_strand_id
1 'polypeptide(L)' 'MNLKEITKQLPTGADKIIADRIGINPATVRKVFYGQKVKPETKILVIKAITELLKETKENENEVLQELQAVASA' A
#
# COMPACT_ATOMS: atom_id res chain seq x y z
N MET A 1 -8.96 -2.59 -14.43
CA MET A 1 -8.45 -2.07 -13.15
C MET A 1 -7.03 -1.55 -13.38
N ASN A 2 -6.77 -0.25 -13.16
CA ASN A 2 -5.48 0.36 -13.48
C ASN A 2 -4.60 0.42 -12.22
N LEU A 3 -3.50 -0.35 -12.19
CA LEU A 3 -2.64 -0.45 -11.01
C LEU A 3 -2.10 0.94 -10.58
N LYS A 4 -1.89 1.81 -11.57
CA LYS A 4 -1.44 3.19 -11.37
C LYS A 4 -2.43 4.03 -10.56
N GLU A 5 -3.74 3.76 -10.66
CA GLU A 5 -4.76 4.46 -9.89
C GLU A 5 -4.83 3.95 -8.45
N ILE A 6 -4.69 2.64 -8.25
CA ILE A 6 -4.63 2.03 -6.93
C ILE A 6 -3.41 2.58 -6.16
N THR A 7 -2.26 2.68 -6.83
CA THR A 7 -1.04 3.19 -6.19
C THR A 7 -1.10 4.66 -5.81
N LYS A 8 -2.06 5.44 -6.34
CA LYS A 8 -2.28 6.83 -5.89
C LYS A 8 -2.99 6.91 -4.55
N GLN A 9 -3.70 5.86 -4.14
CA GLN A 9 -4.35 5.78 -2.83
C GLN A 9 -3.37 5.34 -1.74
N LEU A 10 -2.17 4.94 -2.11
CA LEU A 10 -1.14 4.52 -1.17
C LEU A 10 -0.49 5.74 -0.50
N PRO A 11 -0.05 5.60 0.76
CA PRO A 11 0.67 6.66 1.45
C PRO A 11 1.99 7.02 0.74
N THR A 12 2.45 8.24 0.96
CA THR A 12 3.77 8.69 0.46
C THR A 12 4.86 7.75 0.95
N GLY A 13 5.70 7.26 0.03
CA GLY A 13 6.77 6.31 0.35
C GLY A 13 6.32 4.85 0.45
N ALA A 14 5.09 4.52 0.02
CA ALA A 14 4.60 3.14 0.00
C ALA A 14 5.48 2.16 -0.77
N ASP A 15 6.23 2.62 -1.78
CA ASP A 15 7.20 1.80 -2.50
C ASP A 15 8.30 1.24 -1.59
N LYS A 16 8.76 2.03 -0.61
CA LYS A 16 9.71 1.58 0.41
C LYS A 16 9.04 0.65 1.42
N ILE A 17 7.86 1.01 1.92
CA ILE A 17 7.12 0.19 2.90
C ILE A 17 6.85 -1.21 2.34
N ILE A 18 6.37 -1.28 1.10
CA ILE A 18 6.09 -2.55 0.42
C ILE A 18 7.38 -3.32 0.16
N ALA A 19 8.45 -2.64 -0.26
CA ALA A 19 9.76 -3.25 -0.46
C ALA A 19 10.31 -3.92 0.80
N ASP A 20 10.23 -3.21 1.94
CA ASP A 20 10.69 -3.71 3.23
C ASP A 20 9.85 -4.92 3.69
N ARG A 21 8.52 -4.87 3.50
CA ARG A 21 7.62 -5.99 3.86
C ARG A 21 7.90 -7.28 3.13
N ILE A 22 8.21 -7.20 1.83
CA ILE A 22 8.38 -8.39 0.98
C ILE A 22 9.86 -8.69 0.63
N GLY A 23 10.79 -7.94 1.21
CA GLY A 23 12.23 -8.15 1.04
C GLY A 23 12.75 -7.93 -0.37
N ILE A 24 12.22 -6.94 -1.11
CA ILE A 24 12.67 -6.61 -2.47
C ILE A 24 13.13 -5.17 -2.60
N ASN A 25 13.88 -4.85 -3.65
CA ASN A 25 14.32 -3.48 -3.91
C ASN A 25 13.13 -2.53 -4.19
N PRO A 26 13.06 -1.33 -3.56
CA PRO A 26 12.03 -0.33 -3.84
C PRO A 26 11.91 0.06 -5.32
N ALA A 27 13.02 0.04 -6.07
CA ALA A 27 13.01 0.29 -7.50
C ALA A 27 12.18 -0.76 -8.25
N THR A 28 12.19 -2.02 -7.80
CA THR A 28 11.38 -3.10 -8.36
C THR A 28 9.90 -2.89 -8.05
N VAL A 29 9.56 -2.42 -6.84
CA VAL A 29 8.18 -2.04 -6.48
C VAL A 29 7.69 -0.90 -7.38
N ARG A 30 8.49 0.16 -7.57
CA ARG A 30 8.16 1.27 -8.48
C ARG A 30 7.94 0.80 -9.91
N LYS A 31 8.73 -0.16 -10.42
CA LYS A 31 8.49 -0.75 -11.74
C LYS A 31 7.08 -1.34 -11.85
N VAL A 32 6.60 -2.02 -10.81
CA VAL A 32 5.22 -2.53 -10.77
C VAL A 32 4.20 -1.40 -10.77
N PHE A 33 4.42 -0.34 -9.99
CA PHE A 33 3.50 0.82 -9.91
C PHE A 33 3.33 1.51 -11.27
N TYR A 34 4.41 1.65 -12.02
CA TYR A 34 4.39 2.26 -13.36
C TYR A 34 4.05 1.26 -14.48
N GLY A 35 3.68 0.02 -14.15
CA GLY A 35 3.30 -0.99 -15.14
C GLY A 35 4.47 -1.49 -16.00
N GLN A 36 5.71 -1.31 -15.55
CA GLN A 36 6.90 -1.79 -16.25
C GLN A 36 7.05 -3.30 -16.14
N LYS A 37 7.86 -3.88 -17.02
CA LYS A 37 8.12 -5.31 -17.08
C LYS A 37 8.89 -5.77 -15.84
N VAL A 38 8.31 -6.72 -15.11
CA VAL A 38 8.90 -7.43 -13.97
C VAL A 38 8.57 -8.92 -14.07
N LYS A 39 9.24 -9.76 -13.28
CA LYS A 39 8.88 -11.18 -13.19
C LYS A 39 7.43 -11.33 -12.69
N PRO A 40 6.62 -12.26 -13.24
CA PRO A 40 5.23 -12.45 -12.82
C PRO A 40 5.07 -12.70 -11.31
N GLU A 41 5.95 -13.51 -10.73
CA GLU A 41 5.99 -13.81 -9.29
C GLU A 41 6.18 -12.54 -8.45
N THR A 42 7.14 -11.69 -8.85
CA THR A 42 7.38 -10.40 -8.20
C THR A 42 6.19 -9.47 -8.34
N LYS A 43 5.53 -9.47 -9.51
CA LYS A 43 4.30 -8.68 -9.71
C LYS A 43 3.20 -9.09 -8.75
N ILE A 44 2.98 -10.40 -8.59
CA ILE A 44 1.97 -10.94 -7.67
C ILE A 44 2.29 -10.57 -6.22
N LEU A 45 3.55 -10.72 -5.79
CA LEU A 45 4.00 -10.36 -4.44
C LEU A 45 3.74 -8.87 -4.14
N VAL A 46 4.12 -7.99 -5.06
CA VAL A 46 3.90 -6.54 -4.89
C VAL A 46 2.40 -6.23 -4.83
N ILE A 47 1.57 -6.85 -5.68
CA ILE A 47 0.11 -6.62 -5.67
C ILE A 47 -0.52 -7.08 -4.35
N LYS A 48 -0.08 -8.22 -3.79
CA LYS A 48 -0.55 -8.69 -2.48
C LYS A 48 -0.20 -7.69 -1.38
N ALA A 49 1.05 -7.23 -1.33
CA ALA A 49 1.49 -6.25 -0.34
C ALA A 49 0.79 -4.89 -0.49
N ILE A 50 0.51 -4.42 -1.71
CA ILE A 50 -0.34 -3.24 -1.96
C ILE A 50 -1.72 -3.44 -1.34
N THR A 51 -2.30 -4.62 -1.53
CA THR A 51 -3.66 -4.94 -1.04
C THR A 51 -3.71 -4.97 0.47
N GLU A 52 -2.72 -5.58 1.12
CA GLU A 52 -2.61 -5.62 2.58
C GLU A 52 -2.43 -4.21 3.16
N LEU A 53 -1.51 -3.42 2.60
CA LEU A 53 -1.28 -2.05 3.05
C LEU A 53 -2.53 -1.16 2.93
N LEU A 54 -3.32 -1.32 1.88
CA LEU A 54 -4.59 -0.59 1.72
C LEU A 54 -5.66 -1.04 2.71
N LYS A 55 -5.70 -2.32 3.10
CA LYS A 55 -6.62 -2.79 4.14
C LYS A 55 -6.26 -2.20 5.49
N GLU A 56 -5.00 -2.32 5.88
CA GLU A 56 -4.51 -1.78 7.15
C GLU A 56 -4.69 -0.27 7.24
N THR A 57 -4.46 0.48 6.15
CA THR A 57 -4.67 1.93 6.15
C THR A 57 -6.13 2.28 6.41
N LYS A 58 -7.07 1.54 5.82
CA LYS A 58 -8.52 1.74 6.03
C LYS A 58 -8.98 1.33 7.42
N GLU A 59 -8.42 0.25 7.95
CA GLU A 59 -8.70 -0.22 9.31
C GLU A 59 -8.22 0.80 10.33
N ASN A 60 -6.96 1.24 10.23
CA ASN A 60 -6.40 2.28 11.09
C ASN A 60 -7.16 3.61 10.99
N GLU A 61 -7.57 4.03 9.80
CA GLU A 61 -8.34 5.28 9.63
C GLU A 61 -9.67 5.21 10.37
N ASN A 62 -10.39 4.09 10.29
CA ASN A 62 -11.63 3.89 11.03
C ASN A 62 -11.42 3.89 12.54
N GLU A 63 -10.37 3.21 13.03
CA GLU A 63 -10.06 3.16 14.45
C GLU A 63 -9.73 4.56 15.00
N VAL A 64 -8.86 5.30 14.32
CA VAL A 64 -8.47 6.67 14.73
C VAL A 64 -9.67 7.62 14.70
N LEU A 65 -10.58 7.48 13.73
CA LEU A 65 -11.81 8.28 13.67
C LEU A 65 -12.75 7.97 14.84
N GLN A 66 -12.88 6.71 15.24
CA GLN A 66 -13.66 6.31 16.41
C GLN A 66 -13.07 6.87 17.70
N GLU A 67 -11.75 6.78 17.88
CA GLU A 67 -11.06 7.38 19.03
C GLU A 67 -11.25 8.90 19.09
N LEU A 68 -11.13 9.59 17.95
CA LEU A 68 -11.33 11.03 17.88
C LEU A 68 -12.76 11.44 18.24
N GLN A 69 -13.76 10.68 17.77
CA GLN A 69 -15.17 10.90 18.13
C GLN A 69 -15.42 10.69 19.63
N ALA A 70 -14.80 9.67 20.22
CA ALA A 70 -14.91 9.40 21.65
C ALA A 70 -14.31 10.55 22.49
N VAL A 71 -13.16 11.10 22.06
CA VAL A 71 -12.54 12.27 22.72
C VAL A 71 -13.37 13.53 22.53
N ALA A 72 -13.92 13.78 21.34
CA ALA A 72 -14.72 14.98 21.06
C ALA A 72 -16.10 14.97 21.74
N SER A 73 -16.60 13.79 22.13
CA SER A 73 -17.88 13.61 22.82
C SER A 73 -17.75 13.52 24.34
N ALA A 74 -16.52 13.59 24.88
CA ALA A 74 -16.20 13.59 26.31
C ALA A 74 -16.01 15.03 26.83
#